data_AF-A0A2E5AP33-F1
#
_entry.id   AF-A0A2E5AP33-F1
#
_cell.length_a   1.000
_cell.length_b   1.000
_cell.length_c   1.000
_cell.angle_alpha   90.00
_cell.angle_beta   90.00
_cell.angle_gamma   90.00
#
_symmetry.space_group_name_H-M   'P 1'
#
loop_
_entity.id
_entity.type
_entity.pdbx_description
1 polymer ?
#
loop_
_entity_poly.entity_id
_entity_poly.type
_entity_poly.pdbx_seq_one_letter_code
_entity_poly.pdbx_strand_id
1 'polypeptide(L)'
;MLRFKLKRLYLYILFGLVLIGCNDSVNSYLPPEETPLEKQTTEEKEALEALKQLELNTDIKNSIYLTLSNTNHNQLPSDSSFTISQESFRGVLLDYARVHHKNTPDEKINNWIEAAVKAQSTYNVYYCKNRSKKGLFKNRLPYSGTWILPNVLNTDIVLIWKR
;
A
#
# COMPACT_ATOMS: atom_id res chain seq x y z
N MET A 1 19.34 13.72 -65.85
CA MET A 1 19.69 15.14 -66.13
C MET A 1 18.70 16.02 -65.38
N LEU A 2 19.20 16.82 -64.42
CA LEU A 2 18.58 17.97 -63.73
C LEU A 2 17.07 17.94 -63.36
N ARG A 3 16.76 17.87 -62.05
CA ARG A 3 15.95 18.86 -61.30
C ARG A 3 15.61 18.35 -59.90
N PHE A 4 16.55 18.44 -58.96
CA PHE A 4 16.26 18.34 -57.52
C PHE A 4 17.14 19.36 -56.78
N LYS A 5 16.92 20.66 -57.03
CA LYS A 5 17.71 21.75 -56.42
C LYS A 5 16.88 22.97 -55.97
N LEU A 6 15.61 22.81 -55.60
CA LEU A 6 14.79 23.96 -55.16
C LEU A 6 13.96 23.78 -53.88
N LYS A 7 14.14 22.69 -53.12
CA LYS A 7 13.45 22.52 -51.82
C LYS A 7 14.36 22.33 -50.61
N ARG A 8 15.67 22.17 -50.81
CA ARG A 8 16.63 22.01 -49.70
C ARG A 8 17.14 23.33 -49.11
N LEU A 9 16.86 24.49 -49.73
CA LEU A 9 17.37 25.77 -49.26
C LEU A 9 16.45 26.45 -48.21
N TYR A 10 15.15 26.10 -48.18
CA TYR A 10 14.21 26.66 -47.20
C TYR A 10 14.19 25.92 -45.85
N LEU A 11 14.73 24.71 -45.78
CA LEU A 11 14.75 23.94 -44.53
C LEU A 11 15.86 24.40 -43.56
N TYR A 12 16.88 25.12 -44.05
CA TYR A 12 18.02 25.55 -43.23
C TYR A 12 17.85 26.93 -42.58
N ILE A 13 16.85 27.73 -42.98
CA ILE A 13 16.63 29.06 -42.40
C ILE A 13 15.68 29.01 -41.19
N LEU A 14 14.89 27.93 -41.01
CA LEU A 14 14.06 27.76 -39.81
C LEU A 14 14.80 27.12 -38.62
N PHE A 15 16.06 26.71 -38.80
CA PHE A 15 16.87 26.07 -37.76
C PHE A 15 17.79 27.04 -37.00
N GLY A 16 17.69 28.36 -37.25
CA GLY A 16 18.64 29.37 -36.78
C GLY A 16 18.20 30.27 -35.62
N LEU A 17 16.99 30.10 -35.05
CA LEU A 17 16.45 31.05 -34.05
C LEU A 17 15.79 30.39 -32.83
N VAL A 18 16.41 29.33 -32.28
CA VAL A 18 16.14 28.89 -30.89
C VAL A 18 17.47 28.59 -30.19
N LEU A 19 18.37 29.56 -30.18
CA LEU A 19 19.52 29.62 -29.26
C LEU A 19 19.39 30.90 -28.41
N ILE A 20 18.24 31.05 -27.75
CA ILE A 20 18.07 32.03 -26.68
C ILE A 20 18.25 31.29 -25.36
N GLY A 21 19.47 31.46 -24.83
CA GLY A 21 19.89 31.37 -23.43
C GLY A 21 19.09 30.50 -22.47
N CYS A 22 19.63 29.34 -22.13
CA CYS A 22 19.65 28.91 -20.74
C CYS A 22 20.93 29.51 -20.13
N ASN A 23 20.74 30.56 -19.33
CA ASN A 23 21.76 31.09 -18.44
C ASN A 23 22.04 29.99 -17.40
N ASP A 24 23.27 29.45 -17.37
CA ASP A 24 23.70 28.49 -16.36
C ASP A 24 23.79 29.19 -15.00
N SER A 25 22.65 29.36 -14.31
CA SER A 25 22.68 29.42 -12.86
C SER A 25 22.89 27.99 -12.38
N VAL A 26 24.15 27.60 -12.21
CA VAL A 26 24.54 26.44 -11.42
C VAL A 26 24.04 26.69 -10.00
N ASN A 27 22.78 26.34 -9.75
CA ASN A 27 22.31 26.08 -8.41
C ASN A 27 23.16 24.90 -7.95
N SER A 28 24.03 25.13 -6.98
CA SER A 28 24.67 24.09 -6.21
C SER A 28 23.56 23.31 -5.49
N TYR A 29 22.95 22.36 -6.19
CA TYR A 29 22.16 21.32 -5.57
C TYR A 29 23.13 20.56 -4.68
N LEU A 30 23.12 20.92 -3.39
CA LEU A 30 23.56 20.01 -2.35
C LEU A 30 22.90 18.66 -2.67
N PRO A 31 23.67 17.57 -2.85
CA PRO A 31 23.06 16.26 -3.01
C PRO A 31 22.11 16.09 -1.82
N PRO A 32 20.85 15.66 -2.06
CA PRO A 32 19.93 15.41 -0.97
C PRO A 32 20.67 14.53 0.03
N GLU A 33 20.76 15.02 1.27
CA GLU A 33 21.28 14.25 2.38
C GLU A 33 20.57 12.90 2.33
N GLU A 34 21.31 11.86 1.95
CA GLU A 34 20.80 10.50 1.94
C GLU A 34 20.50 10.19 3.40
N THR A 35 19.27 10.46 3.82
CA THR A 35 18.71 9.91 5.06
C THR A 35 19.04 8.44 5.01
N PRO A 36 19.83 7.91 5.98
CA PRO A 36 20.24 6.52 5.96
C PRO A 36 18.99 5.68 5.74
N LEU A 37 18.96 4.95 4.62
CA LEU A 37 17.84 4.07 4.29
C LEU A 37 17.70 3.12 5.49
N GLU A 38 16.71 3.38 6.35
CA GLU A 38 16.61 2.70 7.63
C GLU A 38 16.53 1.20 7.34
N LYS A 39 17.58 0.49 7.73
CA LYS A 39 17.76 -0.89 7.32
C LYS A 39 16.70 -1.71 8.05
N GLN A 40 15.66 -2.11 7.31
CA GLN A 40 14.60 -2.95 7.81
C GLN A 40 15.18 -4.19 8.51
N THR A 41 14.74 -4.41 9.75
CA THR A 41 15.15 -5.51 10.61
C THR A 41 14.67 -6.85 10.04
N THR A 42 15.23 -7.95 10.54
CA THR A 42 14.78 -9.30 10.16
C THR A 42 13.30 -9.51 10.51
N GLU A 43 12.87 -9.06 11.68
CA GLU A 43 11.49 -9.22 12.15
C GLU A 43 10.49 -8.45 11.28
N GLU A 44 10.82 -7.22 10.90
CA GLU A 44 9.96 -6.43 10.00
C GLU A 44 9.85 -7.06 8.60
N LYS A 45 10.94 -7.66 8.09
CA LYS A 45 10.90 -8.39 6.81
C LYS A 45 10.01 -9.62 6.90
N GLU A 46 10.12 -10.39 7.97
CA GLU A 46 9.29 -11.56 8.23
C GLU A 46 7.81 -11.18 8.36
N ALA A 47 7.51 -10.09 9.08
CA ALA A 47 6.16 -9.59 9.24
C ALA A 47 5.55 -9.15 7.90
N LEU A 48 6.30 -8.41 7.09
CA LEU A 48 5.84 -7.98 5.76
C LEU A 48 5.64 -9.18 4.81
N GLU A 49 6.55 -10.16 4.83
CA GLU A 49 6.40 -11.37 4.03
C GLU A 49 5.16 -12.17 4.45
N ALA A 50 4.92 -12.29 5.75
CA ALA A 50 3.74 -12.96 6.27
C ALA A 50 2.42 -12.25 5.88
N LEU A 51 2.40 -10.91 5.87
CA LEU A 51 1.28 -10.14 5.35
C LEU A 51 1.02 -10.42 3.87
N LYS A 52 2.08 -10.52 3.05
CA LYS A 52 1.96 -10.91 1.63
C LYS A 52 1.43 -12.33 1.48
N GLN A 53 1.86 -13.27 2.32
CA GLN A 53 1.34 -14.63 2.29
C GLN A 53 -0.15 -14.67 2.62
N LEU A 54 -0.62 -13.87 3.59
CA LEU A 54 -2.05 -13.73 3.87
C LEU A 54 -2.81 -13.13 2.68
N GLU A 55 -2.26 -12.16 1.97
CA GLU A 55 -2.84 -11.61 0.74
C GLU A 55 -2.94 -12.64 -0.38
N LEU A 56 -1.83 -13.34 -0.67
CA LEU A 56 -1.73 -14.25 -1.81
C LEU A 56 -2.57 -15.53 -1.66
N ASN A 57 -2.80 -15.97 -0.43
CA ASN A 57 -3.45 -17.25 -0.14
C ASN A 57 -4.91 -17.11 0.35
N THR A 58 -5.53 -15.93 0.17
CA THR A 58 -6.95 -15.77 0.47
C THR A 58 -7.84 -16.44 -0.58
N ASP A 59 -8.92 -17.09 -0.12
CA ASP A 59 -9.93 -17.70 -0.97
C ASP A 59 -10.70 -16.67 -1.81
N ILE A 60 -10.83 -15.44 -1.29
CA ILE A 60 -11.61 -14.37 -1.92
C ILE A 60 -10.64 -13.28 -2.36
N LYS A 61 -10.45 -13.16 -3.68
CA LYS A 61 -9.59 -12.14 -4.28
C LYS A 61 -9.94 -10.73 -3.79
N ASN A 62 -8.91 -9.94 -3.50
CA ASN A 62 -9.02 -8.56 -3.00
C ASN A 62 -9.90 -8.47 -1.75
N SER A 63 -9.82 -9.46 -0.87
CA SER A 63 -10.42 -9.39 0.47
C SER A 63 -9.40 -8.82 1.47
N ILE A 64 -8.13 -9.17 1.33
CA ILE A 64 -6.99 -8.52 1.97
C ILE A 64 -6.03 -8.07 0.88
N TYR A 65 -5.45 -6.88 0.99
CA TYR A 65 -4.38 -6.43 0.09
C TYR A 65 -3.50 -5.36 0.73
N LEU A 66 -2.26 -5.29 0.25
CA LEU A 66 -1.26 -4.31 0.67
C LEU A 66 -1.13 -3.21 -0.38
N THR A 67 -1.00 -1.95 0.06
CA THR A 67 -0.73 -0.80 -0.82
C THR A 67 0.42 0.05 -0.28
N LEU A 68 0.85 1.06 -1.04
CA LEU A 68 1.84 2.03 -0.55
C LEU A 68 1.30 2.77 0.68
N SER A 69 2.19 3.12 1.61
CA SER A 69 1.81 3.86 2.82
C SER A 69 1.04 5.13 2.52
N ASN A 70 -0.01 5.39 3.29
CA ASN A 70 -0.85 6.58 3.22
C ASN A 70 -1.45 6.84 1.83
N THR A 71 -1.76 5.76 1.10
CA THR A 71 -2.45 5.88 -0.19
C THR A 71 -3.87 6.41 0.03
N ASN A 72 -4.39 7.19 -0.92
CA ASN A 72 -5.79 7.59 -0.87
C ASN A 72 -6.68 6.39 -1.26
N HIS A 73 -7.36 5.82 -0.27
CA HIS A 73 -8.30 4.72 -0.47
C HIS A 73 -9.70 5.27 -0.80
N ASN A 74 -10.38 4.66 -1.77
CA ASN A 74 -11.74 5.07 -2.21
C ASN A 74 -12.78 5.08 -1.07
N GLN A 75 -12.50 4.37 0.02
CA GLN A 75 -13.36 4.26 1.19
C GLN A 75 -13.14 5.41 2.19
N LEU A 76 -12.21 6.34 1.93
CA LEU A 76 -12.02 7.53 2.76
C LEU A 76 -12.93 8.69 2.32
N PRO A 77 -13.41 9.53 3.27
CA PRO A 77 -13.13 9.50 4.71
C PRO A 77 -13.81 8.31 5.41
N SER A 78 -13.12 7.73 6.39
CA SER A 78 -13.66 6.62 7.19
C SER A 78 -14.83 7.06 8.07
N ASP A 79 -15.77 6.15 8.33
CA ASP A 79 -16.90 6.42 9.24
C ASP A 79 -16.44 6.57 10.69
N SER A 80 -15.35 5.92 11.08
CA SER A 80 -14.71 6.06 12.40
C SER A 80 -13.26 5.61 12.38
N SER A 81 -12.50 6.01 13.40
CA SER A 81 -11.12 5.57 13.60
C SER A 81 -10.90 5.13 15.05
N PHE A 82 -10.04 4.13 15.26
CA PHE A 82 -9.64 3.67 16.58
C PHE A 82 -8.25 3.03 16.55
N THR A 83 -7.63 2.87 17.71
CA THR A 83 -6.33 2.19 17.87
C THR A 83 -6.54 0.85 18.56
N ILE A 84 -5.86 -0.19 18.08
CA ILE A 84 -5.88 -1.54 18.66
C ILE A 84 -4.48 -2.02 19.03
N SER A 85 -4.38 -2.92 19.99
CA SER A 85 -3.13 -3.60 20.32
C SER A 85 -2.78 -4.66 19.27
N GLN A 86 -1.50 -5.07 19.26
CA GLN A 86 -1.04 -6.25 18.52
C GLN A 86 -1.88 -7.50 18.81
N GLU A 87 -2.23 -7.77 20.06
CA GLU A 87 -3.08 -8.90 20.45
C GLU A 87 -4.49 -8.79 19.85
N SER A 88 -5.07 -7.60 19.86
CA SER A 88 -6.38 -7.36 19.24
C SER A 88 -6.32 -7.58 17.73
N PHE A 89 -5.25 -7.10 17.07
CA PHE A 89 -5.06 -7.31 15.64
C PHE A 89 -4.85 -8.80 15.30
N ARG A 90 -4.12 -9.54 16.13
CA ARG A 90 -4.00 -11.00 16.02
C ARG A 90 -5.37 -11.68 16.09
N GLY A 91 -6.20 -11.32 17.07
CA GLY A 91 -7.56 -11.84 17.18
C GLY A 91 -8.43 -11.53 15.96
N VAL A 92 -8.25 -10.34 15.38
CA VAL A 92 -8.92 -9.92 14.16
C VAL A 92 -8.50 -10.77 12.96
N LEU A 93 -7.19 -10.94 12.73
CA LEU A 93 -6.69 -11.77 11.64
C LEU A 93 -7.10 -13.25 11.77
N LEU A 94 -7.18 -13.78 12.99
CA LEU A 94 -7.66 -15.15 13.23
C LEU A 94 -9.12 -15.32 12.82
N ASP A 95 -9.99 -14.40 13.25
CA ASP A 95 -11.41 -14.45 12.85
C ASP A 95 -11.59 -14.18 11.35
N TYR A 96 -10.74 -13.31 10.77
CA TYR A 96 -10.71 -13.05 9.33
C TYR A 96 -10.35 -14.31 8.55
N ALA A 97 -9.25 -14.99 8.90
CA ALA A 97 -8.75 -16.15 8.19
C ALA A 97 -9.73 -17.35 8.24
N ARG A 98 -10.49 -17.52 9.33
CA ARG A 98 -11.57 -18.54 9.40
C ARG A 98 -12.63 -18.35 8.32
N VAL A 99 -12.85 -17.12 7.86
CA VAL A 99 -13.82 -16.80 6.82
C VAL A 99 -13.18 -16.87 5.43
N HIS A 100 -11.91 -16.47 5.32
CA HIS A 100 -11.27 -16.10 4.05
C HIS A 100 -10.08 -16.98 3.62
N HIS A 101 -9.68 -17.99 4.39
CA HIS A 101 -8.53 -18.86 4.13
C HIS A 101 -8.83 -20.35 4.37
N LYS A 102 -10.06 -20.79 4.11
CA LYS A 102 -10.55 -22.16 4.37
C LYS A 102 -9.76 -23.24 3.63
N ASN A 103 -9.11 -22.90 2.52
CA ASN A 103 -8.32 -23.84 1.72
C ASN A 103 -6.83 -23.89 2.13
N THR A 104 -6.40 -23.10 3.11
CA THR A 104 -5.03 -23.12 3.62
C THR A 104 -4.98 -23.86 4.97
N PRO A 105 -3.98 -24.72 5.23
CA PRO A 105 -3.84 -25.38 6.53
C PRO A 105 -3.72 -24.39 7.69
N ASP A 106 -4.44 -24.66 8.78
CA ASP A 106 -4.48 -23.81 9.98
C ASP A 106 -3.09 -23.47 10.54
N GLU A 107 -2.17 -24.44 10.52
CA GLU A 107 -0.79 -24.24 10.98
C GLU A 107 -0.07 -23.14 10.18
N LYS A 108 -0.21 -23.14 8.85
CA LYS A 108 0.39 -22.11 7.99
C LYS A 108 -0.23 -20.74 8.24
N ILE A 109 -1.56 -20.69 8.32
CA ILE A 109 -2.30 -19.46 8.61
C ILE A 109 -1.84 -18.86 9.93
N ASN A 110 -1.77 -19.68 10.99
CA ASN A 110 -1.34 -19.23 12.30
C ASN A 110 0.08 -18.69 12.27
N ASN A 111 1.02 -19.39 11.63
CA ASN A 111 2.41 -18.93 11.50
C ASN A 111 2.50 -17.58 10.78
N TRP A 112 1.73 -17.37 9.71
CA TRP A 112 1.70 -16.08 9.04
C TRP A 112 1.07 -14.99 9.91
N ILE A 113 0.00 -15.28 10.63
CA ILE A 113 -0.62 -14.30 11.54
C ILE A 113 0.35 -13.91 12.66
N GLU A 114 1.02 -14.88 13.31
CA GLU A 114 1.97 -14.60 14.39
C GLU A 114 3.14 -13.73 13.93
N ALA A 115 3.62 -13.94 12.69
CA ALA A 115 4.68 -13.11 12.13
C ALA A 115 4.15 -11.73 11.71
N ALA A 116 3.01 -11.67 11.02
CA ALA A 116 2.41 -10.43 10.51
C ALA A 116 2.10 -9.42 11.64
N VAL A 117 1.61 -9.90 12.78
CA VAL A 117 1.26 -9.02 13.90
C VAL A 117 2.46 -8.42 14.62
N LYS A 118 3.69 -8.89 14.34
CA LYS A 118 4.91 -8.28 14.89
C LYS A 118 5.34 -7.02 14.16
N ALA A 119 4.65 -6.66 13.07
CA ALA A 119 4.94 -5.43 12.32
C ALA A 119 4.93 -4.17 13.20
N GLN A 120 4.10 -4.14 14.26
CA GLN A 120 4.04 -3.04 15.21
C GLN A 120 3.26 -3.45 16.47
N SER A 121 3.54 -2.77 17.60
CA SER A 121 2.88 -3.06 18.88
C SER A 121 1.43 -2.53 18.96
N THR A 122 1.10 -1.49 18.18
CA THR A 122 -0.22 -0.85 18.14
C THR A 122 -0.58 -0.47 16.72
N TYR A 123 -1.87 -0.51 16.38
CA TYR A 123 -2.37 -0.26 15.04
C TYR A 123 -3.47 0.77 15.03
N ASN A 124 -3.31 1.82 14.22
CA ASN A 124 -4.41 2.70 13.88
C ASN A 124 -5.28 2.02 12.83
N VAL A 125 -6.59 2.11 13.01
CA VAL A 125 -7.58 1.49 12.13
C VAL A 125 -8.56 2.56 11.69
N TYR A 126 -8.68 2.75 10.38
CA TYR A 126 -9.75 3.51 9.75
C TYR A 126 -10.84 2.54 9.31
N TYR A 127 -12.02 2.68 9.90
CA TYR A 127 -13.14 1.78 9.69
C TYR A 127 -14.20 2.41 8.79
N CYS A 128 -14.54 1.68 7.73
CA CYS A 128 -15.60 2.04 6.79
C CYS A 128 -16.70 0.99 6.85
N LYS A 129 -17.89 1.41 7.29
CA LYS A 129 -19.05 0.55 7.50
C LYS A 129 -19.62 0.12 6.16
N ASN A 130 -19.91 -1.18 6.05
CA ASN A 130 -20.73 -1.65 4.95
C ASN A 130 -22.20 -1.28 5.20
N ARG A 131 -22.72 -0.29 4.46
CA ARG A 131 -24.11 0.19 4.61
C ARG A 131 -25.17 -0.86 4.30
N SER A 132 -24.85 -1.90 3.53
CA SER A 132 -25.80 -2.95 3.15
C SER A 132 -25.88 -4.11 4.15
N LYS A 133 -24.98 -4.19 5.13
CA LYS A 133 -24.93 -5.28 6.12
C LYS A 133 -25.05 -4.72 7.54
N LYS A 134 -25.75 -5.43 8.44
CA LYS A 134 -25.70 -5.12 9.88
C LYS A 134 -24.27 -5.35 10.37
N GLY A 135 -23.74 -4.38 11.12
CA GLY A 135 -22.40 -4.46 11.69
C GLY A 135 -22.30 -5.63 12.66
N LEU A 136 -21.28 -6.47 12.48
CA LEU A 136 -20.96 -7.54 13.42
C LEU A 136 -19.93 -6.99 14.38
N PHE A 137 -20.23 -7.01 15.67
CA PHE A 137 -19.32 -6.55 16.69
C PHE A 137 -18.90 -7.72 17.56
N LYS A 138 -17.59 -7.83 17.80
CA LYS A 138 -17.01 -8.76 18.77
C LYS A 138 -15.98 -7.97 19.57
N ASN A 139 -16.02 -8.08 20.89
CA ASN A 139 -15.14 -7.33 21.79
C ASN A 139 -15.13 -5.81 21.50
N ARG A 140 -16.29 -5.24 21.14
CA ARG A 140 -16.48 -3.83 20.75
C ARG A 140 -15.79 -3.41 19.45
N LEU A 141 -15.19 -4.33 18.69
CA LEU A 141 -14.59 -4.06 17.38
C LEU A 141 -15.52 -4.51 16.25
N PRO A 142 -15.54 -3.81 15.10
CA PRO A 142 -16.41 -4.14 13.97
C PRO A 142 -15.81 -5.21 13.04
N TYR A 143 -16.23 -6.47 13.16
CA TYR A 143 -15.80 -7.60 12.29
C TYR A 143 -16.63 -7.65 10.99
N SER A 144 -16.73 -6.51 10.33
CA SER A 144 -17.48 -6.31 9.08
C SER A 144 -16.93 -5.08 8.37
N GLY A 145 -17.33 -4.83 7.11
CA GLY A 145 -16.95 -3.61 6.40
C GLY A 145 -15.51 -3.65 5.89
N THR A 146 -14.86 -2.49 5.86
CA THR A 146 -13.46 -2.34 5.44
C THR A 146 -12.65 -1.73 6.57
N TRP A 147 -11.51 -2.34 6.90
CA TRP A 147 -10.51 -1.79 7.78
C TRP A 147 -9.30 -1.39 6.95
N ILE A 148 -8.82 -0.17 7.16
CA ILE A 148 -7.57 0.31 6.58
C ILE A 148 -6.63 0.58 7.74
N LEU A 149 -5.48 -0.09 7.75
CA LEU A 149 -4.43 0.08 8.75
C LEU A 149 -3.27 0.78 8.06
N PRO A 150 -3.15 2.11 8.19
CA PRO A 150 -2.14 2.86 7.47
C PRO A 150 -0.76 2.69 8.08
N ASN A 151 0.26 2.84 7.24
CA ASN A 151 1.65 2.97 7.65
C ASN A 151 2.20 1.80 8.50
N VAL A 152 1.78 0.57 8.19
CA VAL A 152 2.35 -0.66 8.72
C VAL A 152 3.57 -1.03 7.89
N LEU A 153 4.78 -0.83 8.42
CA LEU A 153 6.05 -1.07 7.72
C LEU A 153 6.13 -0.37 6.36
N ASN A 154 5.73 0.91 6.29
CA ASN A 154 5.63 1.69 5.05
C ASN A 154 4.63 1.12 4.02
N THR A 155 3.63 0.37 4.48
CA THR A 155 2.51 -0.13 3.66
C THR A 155 1.19 0.10 4.35
N ASP A 156 0.10 0.25 3.60
CA ASP A 156 -1.24 0.19 4.17
C ASP A 156 -1.79 -1.22 4.01
N ILE A 157 -2.39 -1.77 5.08
CA ILE A 157 -3.14 -3.03 5.03
C ILE A 157 -4.62 -2.70 4.87
N VAL A 158 -5.26 -3.26 3.84
CA VAL A 158 -6.72 -3.16 3.68
C VAL A 158 -7.36 -4.52 3.87
N LEU A 159 -8.27 -4.63 4.83
CA LEU A 159 -9.08 -5.81 5.11
C LEU A 159 -10.55 -5.55 4.80
N ILE A 160 -11.13 -6.35 3.92
CA ILE A 160 -12.54 -6.28 3.51
C ILE A 160 -13.23 -7.57 3.94
N TRP A 161 -14.14 -7.44 4.91
CA TRP A 161 -14.95 -8.53 5.44
C TRP A 161 -16.07 -8.92 4.46
N LYS A 162 -15.72 -9.68 3.42
CA LYS A 162 -16.66 -10.21 2.43
C LYS A 162 -17.20 -11.58 2.89
N ARG A 163 -18.42 -11.61 3.42
CA ARG A 163 -19.22 -12.84 3.44
C ARG A 163 -19.78 -13.13 2.08
#